data_AF-A0A1C5IK18-F1
#
_entry.id   AF-A0A1C5IK18-F1
#
_cell.length_a   1.000
_cell.length_b   1.000
_cell.length_c   1.000
_cell.angle_alpha   90.00
_cell.angle_beta   90.00
_cell.angle_gamma   90.00
#
_symmetry.space_group_name_H-M   'P 1'
#
loop_
_entity.id
_entity.type
_entity.pdbx_description
1 polymer ?
#
loop_
_entity_poly.entity_id
_entity_poly.type
_entity_poly.pdbx_seq_one_letter_code
_entity_poly.pdbx_strand_id
1 'polypeptide(L)'
;MTHSSDPAPTVRTADSIVNGDDRTDWSVPAPSISREAVGIVEAVLEGGPVNLPAELRSHRVSPVADKIKVHHYGGYEHFERDSSRGTDDAPVVFRWTGRTRIAE
;
A
#
# COMPACT_ATOMS: atom_id res chain seq x y z
N MET A 1 -6.47 -12.99 72.26
CA MET A 1 -6.67 -13.74 71.00
C MET A 1 -5.33 -14.37 70.65
N THR A 2 -4.99 -15.54 71.23
CA THR A 2 -5.10 -16.87 70.58
C THR A 2 -4.37 -16.91 69.23
N HIS A 3 -3.09 -17.28 69.23
CA HIS A 3 -2.54 -18.65 69.03
C HIS A 3 -2.47 -19.00 67.53
N SER A 4 -1.26 -19.19 66.98
CA SER A 4 -0.64 -20.52 66.75
C SER A 4 -1.20 -21.17 65.47
N SER A 5 -0.51 -21.89 64.60
CA SER A 5 0.86 -22.37 64.41
C SER A 5 0.87 -22.97 62.99
N ASP A 6 2.02 -22.95 62.33
CA ASP A 6 2.33 -23.77 61.15
C ASP A 6 2.33 -25.27 61.52
N PRO A 7 1.98 -26.21 60.61
CA PRO A 7 3.06 -26.96 59.94
C PRO A 7 2.77 -27.42 58.47
N ALA A 8 3.83 -27.44 57.65
CA ALA A 8 3.93 -28.17 56.37
C ALA A 8 3.84 -29.71 56.52
N PRO A 9 3.50 -30.47 55.46
CA PRO A 9 4.55 -31.26 54.78
C PRO A 9 4.38 -31.51 53.25
N THR A 10 5.50 -31.40 52.52
CA THR A 10 6.10 -32.47 51.67
C THR A 10 5.51 -32.84 50.27
N VAL A 11 6.31 -32.51 49.22
CA VAL A 11 6.85 -33.37 48.11
C VAL A 11 5.84 -34.12 47.20
N ARG A 12 5.91 -34.08 45.85
CA ARG A 12 6.87 -34.75 44.92
C ARG A 12 6.49 -34.34 43.47
N THR A 13 7.38 -33.73 42.68
CA THR A 13 8.17 -34.34 41.58
C THR A 13 7.38 -34.94 40.41
N ALA A 14 7.75 -34.44 39.21
CA ALA A 14 7.52 -34.95 37.84
C ALA A 14 6.09 -34.78 37.31
N ASP A 15 5.86 -34.29 36.09
CA ASP A 15 6.55 -34.67 34.86
C ASP A 15 6.87 -33.50 33.93
N SER A 16 8.02 -33.63 33.27
CA SER A 16 8.40 -32.93 32.06
C SER A 16 7.42 -33.31 30.95
N ILE A 17 6.82 -32.32 30.28
CA ILE A 17 6.35 -32.52 28.90
C ILE A 17 6.78 -31.34 28.05
N VAL A 18 7.74 -31.70 27.21
CA VAL A 18 8.25 -31.02 26.04
C VAL A 18 7.14 -30.82 24.99
N ASN A 19 7.26 -29.70 24.27
CA ASN A 19 6.74 -29.42 22.92
C ASN A 19 5.23 -29.41 22.67
N GLY A 20 4.79 -28.28 22.14
CA GLY A 20 3.60 -28.17 21.30
C GLY A 20 3.03 -26.78 21.33
N ASP A 21 3.74 -25.83 20.74
CA ASP A 21 3.19 -24.53 20.33
C ASP A 21 2.05 -24.83 19.34
N ASP A 22 0.83 -25.03 19.84
CA ASP A 22 -0.38 -25.14 19.01
C ASP A 22 -1.05 -23.77 18.95
N ARG A 23 -1.21 -23.32 17.70
CA ARG A 23 -2.00 -22.19 17.22
C ARG A 23 -1.46 -20.80 17.53
N THR A 24 -0.94 -20.14 16.49
CA THR A 24 -1.81 -19.51 15.48
C THR A 24 -0.95 -19.11 14.27
N ASP A 25 -1.19 -19.82 13.16
CA ASP A 25 -1.36 -19.25 11.82
C ASP A 25 -0.86 -17.80 11.61
N TRP A 26 0.45 -17.61 11.53
CA TRP A 26 1.05 -16.44 10.91
C TRP A 26 2.08 -16.89 9.87
N SER A 27 1.68 -17.82 9.01
CA SER A 27 2.21 -17.80 7.64
C SER A 27 1.53 -16.62 6.95
N VAL A 28 2.05 -15.41 7.18
CA VAL A 28 1.76 -14.29 6.29
C VAL A 28 2.13 -14.79 4.90
N PRO A 29 1.19 -14.98 3.96
CA PRO A 29 1.60 -15.22 2.59
C PRO A 29 2.46 -14.02 2.23
N ALA A 30 3.73 -14.25 1.88
CA ALA A 30 4.55 -13.22 1.25
C ALA A 30 3.66 -12.57 0.20
N PRO A 31 3.53 -11.22 0.16
CA PRO A 31 2.64 -10.58 -0.80
C PRO A 31 3.00 -11.17 -2.14
N SER A 32 2.08 -11.94 -2.71
CA SER A 32 2.24 -12.46 -4.05
C SER A 32 2.20 -11.20 -4.90
N ILE A 33 3.37 -10.60 -5.09
CA ILE A 33 3.55 -9.48 -6.00
C ILE A 33 3.28 -10.14 -7.33
N SER A 34 2.02 -10.11 -7.74
CA SER A 34 1.61 -10.54 -9.05
C SER A 34 2.54 -9.81 -10.01
N ARG A 35 3.12 -10.53 -10.97
CA ARG A 35 4.11 -10.03 -11.94
C ARG A 35 3.68 -8.73 -12.68
N GLU A 36 2.41 -8.36 -12.58
CA GLU A 36 1.81 -7.08 -12.99
C GLU A 36 2.20 -5.86 -12.11
N ALA A 37 2.81 -6.08 -10.93
CA ALA A 37 3.10 -5.03 -9.95
C ALA A 37 4.58 -4.63 -9.85
N VAL A 38 5.48 -5.25 -10.62
CA VAL A 38 6.92 -4.88 -10.64
C VAL A 38 7.26 -4.29 -12.00
N GLY A 39 7.44 -2.96 -12.04
CA GLY A 39 7.86 -2.28 -13.25
C GLY A 39 7.69 -0.77 -13.18
N ILE A 40 8.05 -0.12 -14.28
CA ILE A 40 7.76 1.30 -14.54
C ILE A 40 7.16 1.34 -15.95
N VAL A 41 5.98 1.93 -16.08
CA VAL A 41 5.29 2.11 -17.37
C VAL A 41 5.30 3.57 -17.78
N GLU A 42 5.32 3.80 -19.08
CA GLU A 42 5.09 5.12 -19.65
C GLU A 42 3.61 5.47 -19.54
N ALA A 43 3.35 6.67 -19.03
CA ALA A 43 2.02 7.22 -18.84
C ALA A 43 1.90 8.56 -19.55
N VAL A 44 0.74 8.78 -20.18
CA VAL A 44 0.41 10.02 -20.90
C VAL A 44 -0.78 10.68 -20.25
N LEU A 45 -0.66 12.00 -20.01
CA LEU A 45 -1.74 12.81 -19.46
C LEU A 45 -2.57 13.43 -20.59
N GLU A 46 -3.86 13.15 -20.59
CA GLU A 46 -4.83 13.69 -21.54
C GLU A 46 -5.78 14.70 -20.89
N GLY A 47 -6.13 15.74 -21.66
CA GLY A 47 -6.95 16.86 -21.21
C GLY A 47 -6.14 17.86 -20.40
N GLY A 48 -6.70 18.33 -19.28
CA GLY A 48 -6.03 19.24 -18.37
C GLY A 48 -5.83 20.65 -18.92
N PRO A 49 -5.10 21.48 -18.17
CA PRO A 49 -4.80 22.84 -18.59
C PRO A 49 -4.07 22.86 -19.94
N VAL A 50 -4.50 23.75 -20.84
CA VAL A 50 -3.82 23.98 -22.13
C VAL A 50 -2.39 24.50 -21.96
N ASN A 51 -2.12 25.13 -20.82
CA ASN A 51 -0.81 25.66 -20.43
C ASN A 51 0.04 24.66 -19.64
N LEU A 52 -0.40 23.41 -19.47
CA LEU A 52 0.44 22.37 -18.89
C LEU A 52 1.57 22.01 -19.88
N PRO A 53 2.85 22.21 -19.49
CA PRO A 53 4.00 21.92 -20.34
C PRO A 53 4.01 20.49 -20.89
N ALA A 54 4.53 20.31 -22.10
CA ALA A 54 4.56 19.00 -22.75
C ALA A 54 5.41 17.98 -21.98
N GLU A 55 6.46 18.46 -21.30
CA GLU A 55 7.33 17.65 -20.46
C GLU A 55 6.59 17.08 -19.24
N LEU A 56 5.54 17.75 -18.77
CA LEU A 56 4.67 17.28 -17.68
C LEU A 56 3.51 16.42 -18.17
N ARG A 57 3.37 16.19 -19.48
CA ARG A 57 2.33 15.31 -20.04
C ARG A 57 2.77 13.87 -20.17
N SER A 58 4.05 13.56 -19.94
CA SER A 58 4.60 12.21 -19.99
C SER A 58 5.25 11.86 -18.66
N HIS A 59 4.86 10.74 -18.08
CA HIS A 59 5.34 10.29 -16.77
C HIS A 59 5.76 8.83 -16.81
N ARG A 60 6.75 8.51 -15.98
CA ARG A 60 7.15 7.13 -15.69
C ARG A 60 6.58 6.77 -14.33
N VAL A 61 5.60 5.87 -14.31
CA VAL A 61 4.83 5.55 -13.09
C VAL A 61 4.78 4.06 -12.80
N SER A 62 4.36 3.72 -11.60
CA SER A 62 4.07 2.34 -11.24
C SER A 62 2.93 1.77 -12.12
N PRO A 63 3.04 0.53 -12.62
CA PRO A 63 1.97 -0.15 -13.35
C PRO A 63 0.65 -0.26 -12.60
N VAL A 64 0.65 -0.08 -11.27
CA VAL A 64 -0.56 -0.11 -10.42
C VAL A 64 -1.05 1.28 -10.01
N ALA A 65 -0.41 2.35 -10.47
CA ALA A 65 -0.87 3.71 -10.17
C ALA A 65 -2.25 3.98 -10.79
N ASP A 66 -3.16 4.51 -9.99
CA ASP A 66 -4.51 4.91 -10.38
C ASP A 66 -4.65 6.44 -10.58
N LYS A 67 -3.75 7.22 -9.96
CA LYS A 67 -3.81 8.69 -9.96
C LYS A 67 -2.44 9.33 -10.12
N ILE A 68 -2.41 10.42 -10.90
CA ILE A 68 -1.26 11.33 -11.01
C ILE A 68 -1.72 12.73 -10.59
N LYS A 69 -0.93 13.38 -9.72
CA LYS A 69 -1.13 14.77 -9.33
C LYS A 69 0.04 15.61 -9.81
N VAL A 70 -0.21 16.61 -10.63
CA VAL A 70 0.82 17.50 -11.16
C VAL A 70 0.69 18.87 -10.49
N HIS A 71 1.77 19.37 -9.88
CA HIS A 71 1.78 20.72 -9.32
C HIS A 71 1.86 21.76 -10.43
N HIS A 72 0.91 22.70 -10.47
CA HIS A 72 0.79 23.69 -11.54
C HIS A 72 0.02 24.93 -11.06
N TYR A 73 0.57 26.13 -11.27
CA TYR A 73 0.01 27.44 -10.87
C TYR A 73 -0.63 27.48 -9.46
N GLY A 74 0.15 27.17 -8.43
CA GLY A 74 -0.30 27.25 -7.04
C GLY A 74 -1.41 26.25 -6.70
N GLY A 75 -1.36 25.07 -7.30
CA GLY A 75 -2.39 24.06 -7.18
C GLY A 75 -1.94 22.70 -7.70
N TYR A 76 -2.84 21.74 -7.68
CA TYR A 76 -2.64 20.42 -8.27
C TYR A 76 -3.66 20.15 -9.36
N GLU A 77 -3.17 19.71 -10.50
CA GLU A 77 -3.97 19.09 -11.55
C GLU A 77 -4.08 17.59 -11.23
N HIS A 78 -5.30 17.07 -11.27
CA HIS A 78 -5.61 15.70 -10.96
C HIS A 78 -5.89 14.93 -12.24
N PHE A 79 -5.22 13.80 -12.40
CA PHE A 79 -5.43 12.87 -13.51
C PHE A 79 -5.68 11.47 -12.96
N GLU A 80 -6.67 10.79 -13.51
CA GLU A 80 -7.05 9.43 -13.14
C GLU A 80 -6.85 8.48 -14.31
N ARG A 81 -6.39 7.27 -14.02
CA ARG A 81 -6.10 6.27 -15.03
C ARG A 81 -7.36 5.87 -15.78
N ASP A 82 -7.28 5.92 -17.11
CA ASP A 82 -8.33 5.39 -17.97
C ASP A 82 -8.13 3.87 -18.14
N SER A 83 -8.88 3.09 -17.36
CA SER A 83 -8.84 1.62 -17.40
C SER A 83 -9.38 1.04 -18.71
N SER A 84 -10.08 1.84 -19.53
CA SER A 84 -10.59 1.39 -20.83
C SER A 84 -9.53 1.35 -21.94
N ARG A 85 -8.39 2.02 -21.74
CA ARG A 85 -7.33 2.20 -22.75
C ARG A 85 -6.02 1.45 -22.46
N GLY A 86 -5.97 0.65 -21.40
CA GLY A 86 -4.77 -0.12 -21.03
C GLY A 86 -4.62 -1.41 -21.83
N THR A 87 -4.02 -1.34 -23.02
CA THR A 87 -3.45 -2.52 -23.70
C THR A 87 -1.96 -2.61 -23.44
N ASP A 88 -1.41 -3.84 -23.33
CA ASP A 88 -0.01 -4.12 -22.96
C ASP A 88 1.06 -3.37 -23.78
N ASP A 89 0.77 -2.93 -25.01
CA ASP A 89 1.72 -2.24 -25.89
C ASP A 89 1.50 -0.72 -26.01
N ALA A 90 0.47 -0.16 -25.34
CA ALA A 90 0.16 1.26 -25.40
C ALA A 90 0.54 1.97 -24.09
N PRO A 91 0.97 3.25 -24.14
CA PRO A 91 1.19 4.01 -22.92
C PRO A 91 -0.10 4.13 -22.11
N VAL A 92 0.03 4.07 -20.80
CA VAL A 92 -1.11 4.17 -19.90
C VAL A 92 -1.65 5.60 -19.93
N VAL A 93 -2.91 5.77 -20.28
CA VAL A 93 -3.54 7.08 -20.34
C VAL A 93 -4.11 7.46 -18.97
N PHE A 94 -3.82 8.68 -18.52
CA PHE A 94 -4.47 9.30 -17.38
C PHE A 94 -5.23 10.55 -17.83
N ARG A 95 -6.52 10.61 -17.53
CA ARG A 95 -7.41 11.70 -17.95
C ARG A 95 -7.58 12.70 -16.84
N TRP A 96 -7.55 13.97 -17.20
CA TRP A 96 -7.77 15.05 -16.25
C TRP A 96 -9.18 15.00 -15.66
N THR A 97 -9.26 15.04 -14.34
CA THR A 97 -10.52 15.01 -13.58
C THR A 97 -10.80 16.33 -12.86
N GLY A 98 -9.81 17.19 -12.69
CA GLY A 98 -10.00 18.52 -12.14
C GLY A 98 -8.74 19.12 -11.52
N ARG A 99 -8.96 20.23 -10.82
CA ARG A 99 -7.90 21.00 -10.15
C ARG A 99 -8.27 21.26 -8.70
N THR A 100 -7.28 21.15 -7.82
CA THR A 100 -7.34 21.73 -6.47
C THR A 100 -6.45 22.97 -6.42
N ARG A 101 -6.99 24.12 -5.98
CA ARG A 101 -6.18 25.31 -5.67
C ARG A 101 -5.63 25.18 -4.25
N ILE A 102 -4.37 25.51 -4.04
CA ILE A 102 -3.85 25.74 -2.69
C ILE A 102 -4.31 27.15 -2.32
N ALA A 103 -5.04 27.28 -1.21
CA ALA A 103 -5.38 28.59 -0.67
C ALA A 103 -4.10 29.20 -0.07
N GLU A 104 -3.77 30.42 -0.50
CA GLU A 104 -2.74 31.28 0.10
C GLU A 104 -3.27 31.94 1.38
#